data_AF-A0A662H7H1-F1
#
_entry.id   AF-A0A662H7H1-F1
#
_cell.length_a   1.000
_cell.length_b   1.000
_cell.length_c   1.000
_cell.angle_alpha   90.00
_cell.angle_beta   90.00
_cell.angle_gamma   90.00
#
_symmetry.space_group_name_H-M   'P 1'
#
loop_
_entity.id
_entity.type
_entity.pdbx_description
1 polymer ?
#
loop_
_entity_poly.entity_id
_entity_poly.type
_entity_poly.pdbx_seq_one_letter_code
_entity_poly.pdbx_strand_id
1 'polypeptide(L)' 'ILTMMGLQFALLLAGAVLTETTFSWPGMGTFLIERIQYRDYTTVQGTIVFFALMVSLVSLVVDVIYAYIDPRIRY' A
#
# COMPACT_ATOMS: atom_id res chain seq x y z
N ILE A 1 -8.85 -1.11 -14.57
CA ILE A 1 -8.27 -1.95 -13.49
C ILE A 1 -7.24 -1.14 -12.70
N LEU A 2 -6.15 -0.66 -13.32
CA LEU A 2 -5.12 0.12 -12.62
C LEU A 2 -5.66 1.36 -11.86
N THR A 3 -6.51 2.18 -12.48
CA THR A 3 -7.12 3.36 -11.85
C THR A 3 -8.03 3.00 -10.67
N MET A 4 -8.76 1.88 -10.77
CA MET A 4 -9.61 1.39 -9.69
C MET A 4 -8.77 0.83 -8.53
N MET A 5 -7.68 0.11 -8.81
CA MET A 5 -6.75 -0.37 -7.78
C MET A 5 -6.05 0.78 -7.04
N GLY A 6 -5.63 1.82 -7.76
CA GLY A 6 -5.04 3.01 -7.15
C GLY A 6 -6.00 3.72 -6.20
N LEU A 7 -7.27 3.86 -6.60
CA LEU A 7 -8.32 4.41 -5.73
C LEU A 7 -8.60 3.52 -4.51
N GLN A 8 -8.67 2.20 -4.70
CA GLN A 8 -8.89 1.24 -3.62
C GLN A 8 -7.76 1.29 -2.59
N PHE A 9 -6.50 1.37 -3.06
CA PHE A 9 -5.34 1.49 -2.20
C PHE A 9 -5.32 2.80 -1.41
N ALA A 10 -5.66 3.92 -2.05
CA ALA A 10 -5.78 5.22 -1.38
C ALA A 10 -6.86 5.20 -0.27
N LEU A 11 -8.00 4.55 -0.52
CA LEU A 11 -9.06 4.38 0.48
C LEU A 11 -8.61 3.52 1.66
N LEU A 12 -7.89 2.41 1.41
CA LEU A 12 -7.35 1.55 2.47
C LEU A 12 -6.33 2.30 3.33
N LEU A 13 -5.42 3.06 2.69
CA LEU A 13 -4.39 3.81 3.39
C LEU A 13 -5.01 4.95 4.23
N ALA A 14 -6.02 5.65 3.70
CA ALA A 14 -6.77 6.65 4.44
C ALA A 14 -7.53 6.05 5.63
N GLY A 15 -8.14 4.88 5.45
CA GLY A 15 -8.79 4.13 6.53
C GLY A 15 -7.80 3.71 7.63
N ALA A 16 -6.63 3.21 7.24
CA ALA A 16 -5.57 2.82 8.16
C ALA A 16 -5.09 4.01 9.02
N VAL A 17 -4.81 5.15 8.39
CA VAL A 17 -4.42 6.38 9.10
C VAL A 17 -5.51 6.82 10.09
N LEU A 18 -6.79 6.78 9.69
CA LEU A 18 -7.90 7.18 10.57
C LEU A 18 -8.04 6.26 11.78
N THR A 19 -7.84 4.95 11.61
CA THR A 19 -7.86 4.00 12.72
C THR A 19 -6.65 4.18 13.64
N GLU A 20 -5.46 4.44 13.09
CA GLU A 20 -4.25 4.66 13.88
C GLU A 20 -4.36 5.94 14.73
N THR A 21 -4.89 7.04 14.17
CA THR A 21 -5.08 8.30 14.92
C THR A 21 -6.18 8.18 15.97
N THR A 22 -7.30 7.52 15.64
CA THR A 22 -8.44 7.40 16.56
C THR A 22 -8.11 6.52 17.76
N PHE A 23 -7.40 5.42 17.55
CA PHE A 23 -7.03 4.47 18.61
C PHE A 23 -5.65 4.77 19.23
N SER A 24 -4.97 5.84 18.82
CA SER A 24 -3.59 6.16 19.24
C SER A 24 -2.62 4.99 19.05
N TRP A 25 -2.85 4.18 18.01
CA TRP A 25 -2.01 3.04 17.69
C TRP A 25 -0.83 3.51 16.82
N PRO A 26 0.43 3.29 17.24
CA PRO A 26 1.59 3.69 16.44
C PRO A 26 1.68 2.79 15.20
N GLY A 27 1.42 3.37 14.03
CA GLY A 27 1.48 2.66 12.76
C GLY A 27 2.26 3.43 11.68
N MET A 28 2.43 2.77 10.52
CA MET A 28 3.23 3.36 9.43
C MET A 28 2.50 4.50 8.72
N GLY A 29 1.16 4.53 8.74
CA GLY A 29 0.38 5.59 8.09
C GLY A 29 0.52 6.93 8.82
N THR A 30 0.34 6.91 10.13
CA THR A 30 0.54 8.05 11.03
C THR A 30 1.99 8.51 11.04
N PHE A 31 2.96 7.57 11.04
CA PHE A 31 4.38 7.90 10.89
C PHE A 31 4.68 8.65 9.57
N LEU A 32 4.11 8.19 8.45
CA LEU A 32 4.31 8.85 7.15
C LEU A 32 3.71 10.27 7.13
N ILE A 33 2.50 10.46 7.66
CA ILE A 33 1.84 11.78 7.77
C ILE A 33 2.68 12.73 8.63
N GLU A 34 3.17 12.24 9.78
CA GLU A 34 4.00 13.03 10.69
C GLU A 34 5.29 13.49 9.99
N ARG A 35 5.98 12.60 9.27
CA ARG A 35 7.21 12.93 8.53
C ARG A 35 6.97 13.88 7.36
N ILE A 36 5.80 13.81 6.71
CA ILE A 36 5.36 14.81 5.72
C ILE A 36 5.23 16.19 6.38
N GLN A 37 4.61 16.28 7.56
CA GLN A 37 4.48 17.55 8.28
C GLN A 37 5.83 18.12 8.71
N TYR A 38 6.77 17.28 9.14
CA TYR A 38 8.15 17.67 9.44
C TYR A 38 9.01 17.96 8.19
N ARG A 39 8.45 17.83 6.98
CA ARG A 39 9.15 18.01 5.69
C ARG A 39 10.42 17.15 5.57
N ASP A 40 10.43 16.00 6.20
CA ASP A 40 11.53 15.05 6.11
C ASP A 40 11.34 14.18 4.86
N TYR A 41 11.75 14.76 3.72
CA TYR A 41 11.57 14.14 2.40
C TYR A 41 12.29 12.79 2.28
N THR A 42 13.42 12.61 2.97
CA THR A 42 14.20 11.35 2.94
C THR A 42 13.41 10.22 3.58
N THR A 43 12.86 10.45 4.77
CA THR A 43 12.06 9.44 5.48
C THR A 43 10.75 9.14 4.74
N VAL A 44 10.10 10.17 4.18
CA VAL A 44 8.88 10.00 3.38
C VAL A 44 9.15 9.15 2.13
N GLN A 45 10.20 9.45 1.36
CA GLN A 45 10.56 8.65 0.19
C GLN A 45 10.89 7.21 0.56
N GLY A 46 11.67 6.97 1.62
CA GLY A 46 11.98 5.62 2.09
C GLY A 46 10.73 4.81 2.44
N THR A 47 9.78 5.46 3.12
CA THR A 47 8.52 4.82 3.52
C THR A 47 7.62 4.53 2.30
N ILE A 48 7.55 5.45 1.33
CA ILE A 48 6.81 5.23 0.08
C ILE A 48 7.40 4.08 -0.74
N VAL A 49 8.74 4.00 -0.85
CA VAL A 49 9.41 2.89 -1.55
C VAL A 49 9.14 1.56 -0.86
N PHE A 50 9.16 1.53 0.48
CA PHE A 50 8.80 0.34 1.24
C PHE A 50 7.37 -0.12 0.97
N PHE A 51 6.40 0.80 0.98
CA PHE A 51 5.02 0.50 0.58
C PHE A 51 4.93 0.00 -0.86
N ALA A 52 5.63 0.64 -1.80
CA ALA A 52 5.63 0.25 -3.20
C ALA A 52 6.17 -1.18 -3.39
N LEU A 53 7.24 -1.54 -2.68
CA LEU A 53 7.78 -2.91 -2.67
C LEU A 53 6.77 -3.91 -2.11
N MET A 54 6.11 -3.59 -1.00
CA MET A 54 5.09 -4.44 -0.40
C MET A 54 3.92 -4.67 -1.36
N VAL A 55 3.42 -3.59 -1.99
CA VAL A 55 2.35 -3.69 -2.99
C VAL A 55 2.79 -4.51 -4.18
N SER A 56 4.00 -4.29 -4.70
CA SER A 56 4.54 -5.06 -5.82
C SER A 56 4.68 -6.55 -5.49
N LEU A 57 5.09 -6.90 -4.27
CA LEU A 57 5.14 -8.29 -3.80
C LEU A 57 3.74 -8.91 -3.73
N VAL A 58 2.76 -8.19 -3.18
CA VAL A 58 1.37 -8.65 -3.14
C VAL A 58 0.82 -8.84 -4.56
N SER A 59 1.08 -7.89 -5.47
CA SER A 59 0.70 -8.02 -6.88
C SER A 59 1.33 -9.25 -7.53
N LEU A 60 2.62 -9.50 -7.30
CA LEU A 60 3.29 -10.70 -7.80
C LEU A 60 2.67 -11.99 -7.25
N VAL A 61 2.36 -12.03 -5.95
CA VAL A 61 1.68 -13.18 -5.32
C VAL A 61 0.31 -13.40 -5.96
N VAL A 62 -0.45 -12.33 -6.17
CA VAL A 62 -1.76 -12.37 -6.83
C VAL A 62 -1.62 -12.90 -8.26
N ASP A 63 -0.64 -12.42 -9.03
CA ASP A 63 -0.38 -12.87 -10.40
C ASP A 63 0.00 -14.36 -10.44
N VAL A 64 0.83 -14.83 -9.50
CA VAL A 64 1.19 -16.26 -9.37
C VAL A 64 -0.04 -17.10 -9.03
N ILE A 65 -0.86 -16.65 -8.08
CA ILE A 65 -2.10 -17.33 -7.70
C ILE A 65 -3.06 -17.40 -8.90
N TYR A 66 -3.22 -16.30 -9.65
CA TYR A 66 -4.02 -16.30 -10.87
C TYR A 66 -3.46 -17.25 -11.94
N ALA A 67 -2.13 -17.29 -12.14
CA ALA A 67 -1.50 -18.21 -13.08
C ALA A 67 -1.68 -19.69 -12.70
N TYR A 68 -1.76 -20.00 -11.39
CA TYR A 68 -2.04 -21.35 -10.89
C TYR A 68 -3.52 -21.73 -10.96
N ILE A 69 -4.42 -20.79 -10.65
CA ILE A 69 -5.87 -21.03 -10.60
C ILE A 69 -6.50 -21.01 -12.00
N ASP A 70 -5.93 -20.28 -12.96
CA ASP A 70 -6.51 -20.15 -14.29
C ASP A 70 -5.79 -21.01 -15.36
N PRO A 71 -6.26 -22.25 -15.61
CA PRO A 71 -5.76 -23.07 -16.71
C PRO A 71 -6.25 -22.60 -18.10
N ARG A 72 -7.07 -21.53 -18.20
CA ARG A 72 -7.64 -21.07 -19.50
C ARG A 72 -6.73 -20.16 -20.33
N ILE A 73 -5.56 -19.75 -19.83
CA ILE A 73 -4.54 -18.98 -20.60
C ILE A 73 -3.84 -19.89 -21.66
N ARG A 74 -4.28 -21.14 -21.82
CA ARG A 74 -3.74 -22.12 -22.79
C ARG A 74 -4.31 -22.05 -24.21
N TYR A 75 -5.14 -21.08 -24.58
CA TYR A 75 -5.59 -20.92 -25.98
C TYR A 75 -5.60 -19.46 -26.44
#